data_AF-A0A6C0DMI0-F1
#
_entry.id   AF-A0A6C0DMI0-F1
#
_cell.length_a   1.000
_cell.length_b   1.000
_cell.length_c   1.000
_cell.angle_alpha   90.00
_cell.angle_beta   90.00
_cell.angle_gamma   90.00
#
_symmetry.space_group_name_H-M   'P 1'
#
loop_
_entity.id
_entity.type
_entity.pdbx_description
1 polymer ?
#
loop_
_entity_poly.entity_id
_entity_poly.type
_entity_poly.pdbx_seq_one_letter_code
_entity_poly.pdbx_strand_id
1 'polypeptide(L)'
;MFSNYFQNSEKIDSAYPIIKETVPLSSRGYHTNNKYPEFPPLMSDGRSIVASWQPEATTNADLLQSNHIKSNWEYRKYLINNAKEISEYNFREACNDAGYYKRPIDLPSIQSNIVDGYLTNPYHYTSVLETTKPFGYSSSDLKDIYLSREQLDARKFSPAITQYDLLAGSQK
;
A
#
# COMPACT_ATOMS: atom_id res chain seq x y z
N MET A 1 -47.84 -13.70 -53.96
CA MET A 1 -47.08 -12.46 -53.71
C MET A 1 -46.13 -12.74 -52.54
N PHE A 2 -44.89 -13.15 -52.82
CA PHE A 2 -43.87 -13.32 -51.78
C PHE A 2 -42.97 -12.08 -51.82
N SER A 3 -42.93 -11.36 -50.70
CA SER A 3 -42.24 -10.08 -50.56
C SER A 3 -40.72 -10.26 -50.48
N ASN A 4 -39.99 -9.48 -51.28
CA ASN A 4 -38.53 -9.35 -51.31
C ASN A 4 -37.97 -8.75 -49.99
N TYR A 5 -38.00 -9.50 -48.89
CA TYR A 5 -37.45 -9.04 -47.59
C TYR A 5 -35.96 -9.35 -47.38
N PHE A 6 -35.30 -10.07 -48.31
CA PHE A 6 -33.91 -10.52 -48.12
C PHE A 6 -32.88 -9.79 -48.97
N GLN A 7 -33.25 -8.67 -49.61
CA GLN A 7 -32.39 -8.06 -50.62
C GLN A 7 -31.26 -7.17 -50.04
N ASN A 8 -31.19 -6.99 -48.72
CA ASN A 8 -30.18 -6.17 -48.05
C ASN A 8 -29.39 -6.98 -47.01
N SER A 9 -28.83 -8.14 -47.40
CA SER A 9 -27.86 -8.83 -46.55
C SER A 9 -26.53 -8.07 -46.61
N GLU A 10 -26.22 -7.31 -45.57
CA GLU A 10 -24.92 -6.67 -45.40
C GLU A 10 -23.82 -7.72 -45.16
N LYS A 11 -22.63 -7.50 -45.71
CA LYS A 11 -21.49 -8.41 -45.55
C LYS A 11 -20.91 -8.30 -44.13
N ILE A 12 -20.35 -9.38 -43.59
CA ILE A 12 -19.71 -9.38 -42.25
C ILE A 12 -18.65 -8.27 -42.10
N ASP A 13 -18.01 -7.88 -43.20
CA ASP A 13 -17.02 -6.80 -43.24
C ASP A 13 -17.59 -5.43 -42.81
N SER A 14 -18.90 -5.21 -42.90
CA SER A 14 -19.55 -3.97 -42.43
C SER A 14 -19.84 -3.98 -40.93
N ALA A 15 -19.84 -5.14 -40.27
CA ALA A 15 -20.07 -5.25 -38.83
C ALA A 15 -18.90 -4.68 -38.01
N TYR A 16 -17.69 -4.70 -38.57
CA TYR A 16 -16.47 -4.22 -37.93
C TYR A 16 -15.67 -3.33 -38.91
N PRO A 17 -15.99 -2.03 -39.02
CA PRO A 17 -15.23 -1.15 -39.90
C PRO A 17 -13.77 -1.11 -39.47
N ILE A 18 -12.87 -1.32 -40.43
CA ILE A 18 -11.42 -1.16 -40.21
C ILE A 18 -11.16 0.33 -39.97
N ILE A 19 -11.02 0.73 -38.71
CA ILE A 19 -10.74 2.10 -38.30
C ILE A 19 -9.31 2.45 -38.76
N LYS A 20 -9.20 3.23 -39.84
CA LYS A 20 -7.89 3.64 -40.41
C LYS A 20 -7.20 4.75 -39.61
N GLU A 21 -7.93 5.43 -38.73
CA GLU A 21 -7.39 6.49 -37.87
C GLU A 21 -7.57 6.08 -36.41
N THR A 22 -6.71 5.18 -35.96
CA THR A 22 -6.42 5.08 -34.54
C THR A 22 -5.76 6.39 -34.13
N VAL A 23 -6.26 7.01 -33.06
CA VAL A 23 -5.50 7.98 -32.25
C VAL A 23 -4.02 7.56 -32.26
N PRO A 24 -3.05 8.46 -32.56
CA PRO A 24 -1.65 8.07 -32.67
C PRO A 24 -1.27 7.25 -31.44
N LEU A 25 -0.67 6.08 -31.68
CA LEU A 25 -0.26 5.17 -30.61
C LEU A 25 0.51 6.01 -29.59
N SER A 26 0.08 6.01 -28.32
CA SER A 26 0.83 6.73 -27.31
C SER A 26 2.24 6.14 -27.29
N SER A 27 3.26 6.97 -27.55
CA SER A 27 4.67 6.53 -27.56
C SER A 27 5.07 5.83 -26.25
N ARG A 28 4.34 6.14 -25.18
CA ARG A 28 4.34 5.45 -23.90
C ARG A 28 3.06 4.60 -23.90
N GLY A 29 3.14 3.29 -24.12
CA GLY A 29 1.97 2.38 -24.15
C GLY A 29 1.17 2.37 -22.84
N TYR A 30 0.29 1.40 -22.63
CA TYR A 30 -0.51 1.24 -21.39
C TYR A 30 0.31 1.17 -20.09
N HIS A 31 1.64 1.13 -20.18
CA HIS A 31 2.56 1.16 -19.05
C HIS A 31 3.09 2.57 -18.79
N THR A 32 2.28 3.32 -18.05
CA THR A 32 2.71 4.29 -17.02
C THR A 32 3.36 5.60 -17.51
N ASN A 33 2.76 6.72 -17.09
CA ASN A 33 3.34 8.06 -17.14
C ASN A 33 4.46 8.20 -16.08
N ASN A 34 5.49 7.36 -16.20
CA ASN A 34 6.59 7.34 -15.26
C ASN A 34 7.77 8.16 -15.80
N LYS A 35 8.17 9.19 -15.04
CA LYS A 35 9.31 10.06 -15.37
C LYS A 35 10.64 9.31 -15.27
N TYR A 36 10.72 8.27 -14.44
CA TYR A 36 11.94 7.52 -14.16
C TYR A 36 11.77 6.05 -14.56
N PRO A 37 12.29 5.63 -15.73
CA PRO A 37 12.09 4.26 -16.25
C PRO A 37 12.65 3.15 -15.36
N GLU A 38 13.72 3.42 -14.60
CA GLU A 38 14.37 2.43 -13.73
C GLU A 38 13.72 2.28 -12.35
N PHE A 39 12.73 3.11 -12.03
CA PHE A 39 12.02 3.06 -10.77
C PHE A 39 10.57 2.68 -11.00
N PRO A 40 9.92 1.93 -10.09
CA PRO A 40 8.49 1.69 -10.20
C PRO A 40 7.73 3.03 -10.18
N PRO A 41 6.60 3.15 -10.90
CA PRO A 41 5.83 4.38 -10.94
C PRO A 41 5.41 4.83 -9.53
N LEU A 42 5.49 6.12 -9.23
CA LEU A 42 4.94 6.67 -7.98
C LEU A 42 3.45 6.97 -8.21
N MET A 43 2.58 5.97 -8.01
CA MET A 43 1.12 6.12 -8.06
C MET A 43 0.55 6.16 -6.66
N SER A 44 -0.37 7.11 -6.39
CA SER A 44 -1.03 7.26 -5.09
C SER A 44 -2.00 6.12 -4.74
N ASP A 45 -2.46 5.38 -5.74
CA ASP A 45 -3.39 4.26 -5.59
C ASP A 45 -2.69 2.89 -5.37
N GLY A 46 -1.36 2.87 -5.29
CA GLY A 46 -0.58 1.65 -5.03
C GLY A 46 -0.53 0.63 -6.18
N ARG A 47 -1.10 0.94 -7.36
CA ARG A 47 -1.15 0.02 -8.53
C ARG A 47 0.14 -0.02 -9.35
N SER A 48 1.26 0.44 -8.78
CA SER A 48 2.54 0.56 -9.50
C SER A 48 3.49 -0.62 -9.34
N ILE A 49 3.11 -1.62 -8.54
CA ILE A 49 3.68 -2.96 -8.70
C ILE A 49 3.19 -3.43 -10.07
N VAL A 50 4.12 -3.56 -11.02
CA VAL A 50 3.87 -4.24 -12.29
C VAL A 50 3.15 -5.51 -11.92
N ALA A 51 1.89 -5.66 -12.31
CA ALA A 51 1.17 -6.90 -12.09
C ALA A 51 2.06 -7.99 -12.69
N SER A 52 2.71 -8.79 -11.84
CA SER A 52 3.59 -9.88 -12.25
C SER A 52 2.72 -11.04 -12.71
N TRP A 53 1.75 -10.74 -13.56
CA TRP A 53 0.80 -11.69 -14.11
C TRP A 53 1.60 -12.64 -14.99
N GLN A 54 1.85 -13.83 -14.45
CA GLN A 54 2.43 -14.94 -15.19
C GLN A 54 1.26 -15.81 -15.67
N PRO A 55 1.23 -16.22 -16.95
CA PRO A 55 0.24 -17.17 -17.43
C PRO A 55 0.30 -18.47 -16.62
N GLU A 56 -0.85 -18.99 -16.17
CA GLU A 56 -0.92 -20.26 -15.42
C GLU A 56 -0.29 -21.44 -16.18
N ALA A 57 -0.28 -21.39 -17.51
CA ALA A 57 0.38 -22.39 -18.34
C ALA A 57 1.88 -22.47 -18.08
N THR A 58 2.55 -21.33 -17.85
CA THR A 58 3.97 -21.26 -17.50
C THR A 58 4.20 -21.84 -16.12
N THR A 59 3.41 -21.42 -15.13
CA THR A 59 3.48 -21.94 -13.76
C THR A 59 3.24 -23.45 -13.69
N ASN A 60 2.31 -23.98 -14.49
CA ASN A 60 2.06 -25.41 -14.58
C ASN A 60 3.23 -26.16 -15.23
N ALA A 61 3.85 -25.58 -16.27
CA ALA A 61 5.05 -26.17 -16.88
C ALA A 61 6.20 -26.26 -15.86
N ASP A 62 6.42 -25.20 -15.07
CA ASP A 62 7.41 -25.16 -14.00
C ASP A 62 7.09 -26.16 -12.89
N LEU A 63 5.82 -26.32 -12.53
CA LEU A 63 5.35 -27.32 -11.55
C LEU A 63 5.65 -28.74 -12.04
N LEU A 64 5.36 -29.04 -13.30
CA LEU A 64 5.65 -30.35 -13.90
C LEU A 64 7.16 -30.63 -13.91
N GLN A 65 7.97 -29.63 -14.27
CA GLN A 65 9.43 -29.75 -14.33
C GLN A 65 10.05 -29.94 -12.94
N SER A 66 9.65 -29.11 -11.97
CA SER A 66 10.18 -29.12 -10.59
C SER A 66 9.81 -30.37 -9.81
N ASN A 67 8.62 -30.93 -10.04
CA ASN A 67 8.15 -32.15 -9.37
C ASN A 67 8.40 -33.42 -10.19
N HIS A 68 9.10 -33.30 -11.33
CA HIS A 68 9.43 -34.41 -12.24
C HIS A 68 8.22 -35.25 -12.68
N ILE A 69 7.07 -34.61 -12.88
CA ILE A 69 5.81 -35.26 -13.26
C ILE A 69 5.85 -35.55 -14.76
N LYS A 70 5.79 -36.83 -15.15
CA LYS A 70 5.90 -37.26 -16.55
C LYS A 70 4.58 -37.80 -17.11
N SER A 71 3.71 -38.30 -16.24
CA SER A 71 2.46 -38.93 -16.63
C SER A 71 1.23 -38.23 -16.06
N ASN A 72 0.09 -38.37 -16.75
CA ASN A 72 -1.18 -37.81 -16.30
C ASN A 72 -1.65 -38.41 -14.96
N TRP A 73 -1.32 -39.67 -14.69
CA TRP A 73 -1.61 -40.29 -13.41
C TRP A 73 -0.84 -39.63 -12.26
N GLU A 74 0.47 -39.41 -12.43
CA GLU A 74 1.31 -38.71 -11.45
C GLU A 74 0.80 -37.29 -11.21
N TYR A 75 0.38 -36.59 -12.28
CA TYR A 75 -0.20 -35.26 -12.16
C TYR A 75 -1.46 -35.25 -11.29
N ARG A 76 -2.41 -36.15 -11.56
CA ARG A 76 -3.64 -36.27 -10.73
C ARG A 76 -3.31 -36.64 -9.29
N LYS A 77 -2.38 -37.57 -9.08
CA LYS A 77 -1.94 -37.98 -7.73
C LYS A 77 -1.32 -36.80 -6.98
N TYR A 78 -0.48 -36.01 -7.64
CA TYR A 78 0.13 -34.80 -7.08
C TYR A 78 -0.94 -33.78 -6.69
N LEU A 79 -1.89 -33.49 -7.58
CA LEU A 79 -2.96 -32.55 -7.28
C LEU A 79 -3.82 -33.01 -6.11
N ILE A 80 -4.14 -34.30 -6.01
CA ILE A 80 -4.93 -34.83 -4.89
C ILE A 80 -4.16 -34.71 -3.57
N ASN A 81 -2.88 -35.09 -3.56
CA ASN A 81 -2.07 -35.07 -2.35
C ASN A 81 -1.80 -33.63 -1.86
N ASN A 82 -1.68 -32.67 -2.77
CA ASN A 82 -1.34 -31.27 -2.45
C ASN A 82 -2.54 -30.31 -2.59
N ALA A 83 -3.76 -30.84 -2.75
CA ALA A 83 -4.96 -30.03 -3.06
C ALA A 83 -5.18 -28.88 -2.07
N LYS A 84 -4.96 -29.15 -0.78
CA LYS A 84 -5.14 -28.16 0.28
C LYS A 84 -4.12 -27.02 0.18
N GLU A 85 -2.86 -27.36 -0.07
CA GLU A 85 -1.77 -26.38 -0.19
C GLU A 85 -1.94 -25.52 -1.45
N ILE A 86 -2.28 -26.14 -2.58
CA ILE A 86 -2.56 -25.44 -3.85
C ILE A 86 -3.74 -24.49 -3.67
N SER A 87 -4.83 -24.94 -3.02
CA SER A 87 -5.98 -24.09 -2.76
C SER A 87 -5.65 -22.91 -1.86
N GLU A 88 -4.82 -23.11 -0.83
CA GLU A 88 -4.39 -22.05 0.07
C GLU A 88 -3.47 -21.04 -0.64
N TYR A 89 -2.51 -21.53 -1.44
CA TYR A 89 -1.61 -20.70 -2.23
C TYR A 89 -2.39 -19.83 -3.22
N ASN A 90 -3.25 -20.45 -4.04
CA ASN A 90 -4.07 -19.74 -5.01
C ASN A 90 -4.98 -18.70 -4.36
N PHE A 91 -5.53 -19.01 -3.18
CA PHE A 91 -6.33 -18.06 -2.42
C PHE A 91 -5.50 -16.84 -1.97
N ARG A 92 -4.28 -17.05 -1.46
CA ARG A 92 -3.39 -15.97 -1.04
C ARG A 92 -2.97 -15.08 -2.20
N GLU A 93 -2.63 -15.68 -3.34
CA GLU A 93 -2.28 -14.93 -4.56
C GLU A 93 -3.49 -14.11 -5.07
N ALA A 94 -4.68 -14.70 -5.13
CA ALA A 94 -5.89 -13.98 -5.52
C ALA A 94 -6.25 -12.84 -4.54
N CYS A 95 -6.02 -13.04 -3.25
CA CYS A 95 -6.17 -11.98 -2.25
C CYS A 95 -5.13 -10.86 -2.42
N ASN A 96 -3.92 -11.17 -2.92
CA ASN A 96 -2.88 -10.20 -3.25
C ASN A 96 -3.28 -9.34 -4.48
N ASP A 97 -3.96 -9.94 -5.46
CA ASP A 97 -4.47 -9.20 -6.63
C ASP A 97 -5.60 -8.22 -6.27
N ALA A 98 -6.43 -8.58 -5.28
CA ALA A 98 -7.54 -7.73 -4.81
C ALA A 98 -7.16 -6.77 -3.66
N GLY A 99 -5.97 -6.90 -3.07
CA GLY A 99 -5.53 -6.17 -1.88
C GLY A 99 -4.31 -6.82 -1.20
N TYR A 100 -4.06 -6.56 0.08
CA TYR A 100 -2.98 -7.26 0.80
C TYR A 100 -3.56 -8.45 1.60
N TYR A 101 -3.24 -9.69 1.21
CA TYR A 101 -3.52 -10.87 2.07
C TYR A 101 -2.77 -10.77 3.42
N LYS A 102 -1.54 -10.28 3.37
CA LYS A 102 -0.74 -9.86 4.53
C LYS A 102 -0.16 -8.48 4.25
N ARG A 103 -0.25 -7.55 5.20
CA ARG A 103 0.35 -6.23 5.02
C ARG A 103 1.88 -6.35 5.15
N PRO A 104 2.68 -5.58 4.39
CA PRO A 104 4.14 -5.61 4.50
C PRO A 104 4.67 -5.30 5.91
N ILE A 105 3.91 -4.55 6.72
CA ILE A 105 4.21 -4.31 8.15
C ILE A 105 4.14 -5.60 8.98
N ASP A 106 3.33 -6.57 8.57
CA ASP A 106 3.04 -7.80 9.33
C ASP A 106 4.03 -8.94 9.02
N LEU A 107 5.06 -8.72 8.17
CA LEU A 107 6.13 -9.69 7.90
C LEU A 107 7.42 -9.30 8.67
N PRO A 108 7.76 -9.99 9.76
CA PRO A 108 9.11 -9.89 10.32
C PRO A 108 10.10 -10.51 9.32
N SER A 109 11.17 -9.77 9.00
CA SER A 109 12.27 -10.27 8.18
C SER A 109 12.93 -11.48 8.85
N ILE A 110 13.14 -12.57 8.09
CA ILE A 110 13.80 -13.79 8.59
C ILE A 110 15.23 -13.52 9.09
N GLN A 111 15.85 -12.42 8.66
CA GLN A 111 17.18 -12.01 9.10
C GLN A 111 17.20 -11.07 10.31
N SER A 112 16.05 -10.58 10.80
CA SER A 112 16.08 -9.53 11.82
C SER A 112 16.26 -10.03 13.24
N ASN A 113 15.81 -11.24 13.61
CA ASN A 113 15.75 -11.69 15.02
C ASN A 113 15.14 -10.66 15.99
N ILE A 114 14.37 -9.70 15.46
CA ILE A 114 13.85 -8.54 16.18
C ILE A 114 12.33 -8.58 16.02
N VAL A 115 11.64 -8.78 17.14
CA VAL A 115 10.25 -8.36 17.32
C VAL A 115 10.33 -6.99 17.98
N ASP A 116 10.27 -5.93 17.19
CA ASP A 116 10.17 -4.57 17.73
C ASP A 116 9.60 -3.63 16.66
N GLY A 117 8.66 -2.76 17.05
CA GLY A 117 8.22 -1.66 16.16
C GLY A 117 6.73 -1.39 16.03
N TYR A 118 5.83 -2.21 16.56
CA TYR A 118 4.48 -1.69 16.84
C TYR A 118 4.54 -0.96 18.18
N LEU A 119 4.80 0.35 18.13
CA LEU A 119 4.37 1.25 19.20
C LEU A 119 2.84 1.19 19.23
N THR A 120 2.31 0.22 19.97
CA THR A 120 0.88 0.09 20.25
C THR A 120 0.37 1.23 21.13
N ASN A 121 1.27 2.06 21.65
CA ASN A 121 0.97 3.13 22.58
C ASN A 121 1.41 4.49 22.02
N PRO A 122 0.61 5.55 22.25
CA PRO A 122 0.94 6.91 21.85
C PRO A 122 2.27 7.37 22.49
N TYR A 123 2.98 8.28 21.81
CA TYR A 123 4.21 8.86 22.34
C TYR A 123 3.91 9.69 23.60
N HIS A 124 4.57 9.36 24.70
CA HIS A 124 4.44 10.07 25.98
C HIS A 124 5.66 10.95 26.23
N TYR A 125 5.42 12.24 26.48
CA TYR A 125 6.42 13.18 26.96
C TYR A 125 6.68 12.95 28.45
N THR A 126 7.95 12.94 28.84
CA THR A 126 8.39 12.77 30.24
C THR A 126 8.25 14.05 31.05
N SER A 127 8.33 15.22 30.40
CA SER A 127 8.17 16.51 31.04
C SER A 127 7.52 17.54 30.11
N VAL A 128 6.90 18.57 30.70
CA VAL A 128 6.25 19.66 29.94
C VAL A 128 7.26 20.47 29.11
N LEU A 129 8.53 20.49 29.52
CA LEU A 129 9.61 21.21 28.86
C LEU A 129 10.32 20.41 27.76
N GLU A 130 9.92 19.15 27.56
CA GLU A 130 10.55 18.27 26.61
C GLU A 130 10.21 18.67 25.16
N THR A 131 11.23 18.77 24.31
CA THR A 131 11.12 19.21 22.90
C THR A 131 11.38 18.08 21.89
N THR A 132 11.49 16.85 22.37
CA THR A 132 11.70 15.65 21.56
C THR A 132 10.51 15.42 20.62
N LYS A 133 10.78 14.95 19.41
CA LYS A 133 9.75 14.69 18.40
C LYS A 133 9.80 13.22 18.01
N PRO A 134 8.72 12.44 18.19
CA PRO A 134 8.67 11.07 17.74
C PRO A 134 8.70 10.97 16.22
N PHE A 135 8.99 9.78 15.72
CA PHE A 135 8.89 9.48 14.30
C PHE A 135 7.46 9.76 13.79
N GLY A 136 7.36 10.45 12.65
CA GLY A 136 6.05 10.84 12.09
C GLY A 136 5.37 12.03 12.80
N TYR A 137 6.08 12.76 13.66
CA TYR A 137 5.52 13.97 14.30
C TYR A 137 5.03 14.98 13.27
N SER A 138 3.74 15.29 13.34
CA SER A 138 3.10 16.37 12.59
C SER A 138 2.76 17.54 13.53
N SER A 139 3.05 18.76 13.09
CA SER A 139 2.67 20.01 13.74
C SER A 139 1.42 20.58 13.10
N SER A 140 0.54 21.17 13.91
CA SER A 140 -0.61 21.94 13.46
C SER A 140 -0.75 23.19 14.32
N ASP A 141 -1.29 24.26 13.77
CA ASP A 141 -1.43 25.53 14.48
C ASP A 141 -2.15 25.37 15.83
N LEU A 142 -3.22 24.57 15.86
CA LEU A 142 -3.96 24.27 17.09
C LEU A 142 -3.11 23.50 18.11
N LYS A 143 -2.32 22.53 17.64
CA LYS A 143 -1.45 21.72 18.51
C LYS A 143 -0.35 22.57 19.12
N ASP A 144 0.26 23.44 18.33
CA ASP A 144 1.34 24.31 18.79
C ASP A 144 0.83 25.39 19.78
N ILE A 145 -0.37 25.94 19.52
CA ILE A 145 -1.04 26.85 20.47
C ILE A 145 -1.39 26.13 21.77
N TYR A 146 -1.89 24.90 21.71
CA TYR A 146 -2.21 24.13 22.92
C TYR A 146 -0.96 23.83 23.75
N LEU A 147 0.06 23.24 23.14
CA LEU A 147 1.30 22.86 23.85
C LEU A 147 2.02 24.06 24.46
N SER A 148 2.05 25.21 23.75
CA SER A 148 2.65 26.44 24.28
C SER A 148 1.89 27.02 25.48
N ARG A 149 0.56 26.91 25.50
CA ARG A 149 -0.27 27.30 26.66
C ARG A 149 0.04 26.43 27.88
N GLU A 150 0.07 25.10 27.71
CA GLU A 150 0.41 24.18 28.80
C GLU A 150 1.82 24.44 29.36
N GLN A 151 2.78 24.73 28.48
CA GLN A 151 4.14 25.11 28.88
C GLN A 151 4.19 26.43 29.66
N LEU A 152 3.41 27.42 29.26
CA LEU A 152 3.31 28.69 29.96
C LEU A 152 2.65 28.51 31.33
N ASP A 153 1.56 27.73 31.38
CA ASP A 153 0.81 27.46 32.60
C ASP A 153 1.66 26.69 33.62
N ALA A 154 2.44 25.70 33.18
CA ALA A 154 3.39 25.00 34.04
C ALA A 154 4.49 25.91 34.63
N ARG A 155 4.77 27.06 34.00
CA ARG A 155 5.74 28.06 34.48
C ARG A 155 5.11 29.15 35.34
N LYS A 156 3.79 29.14 35.54
CA LYS A 156 3.14 30.08 36.45
C LYS A 156 3.57 29.78 37.87
N PHE A 157 4.49 30.58 38.40
CA PHE A 157 4.76 30.65 39.83
C PHE A 157 4.26 32.00 40.35
N SER A 158 3.59 31.97 41.50
CA SER A 158 3.26 33.20 42.22
C SER A 158 4.38 33.47 43.21
N PRO A 159 5.12 34.59 43.08
CA PRO A 159 6.11 34.95 44.09
C PRO A 159 5.40 35.19 45.43
N ALA A 160 5.79 34.44 46.45
CA ALA A 160 5.38 34.72 47.82
C ALA A 160 6.21 35.92 48.32
N ILE A 161 5.57 37.08 48.41
CA ILE A 161 6.22 38.26 48.99
C ILE A 161 6.17 38.10 50.51
N THR A 162 7.34 37.98 51.15
CA THR A 162 7.40 37.89 52.61
C THR A 162 7.24 39.29 53.23
N GLN A 163 6.77 39.34 54.48
CA GLN A 163 6.67 40.61 55.23
C GLN A 163 8.03 41.34 55.30
N TYR A 164 9.13 40.59 55.36
CA TYR A 164 10.48 41.14 55.34
C TYR A 164 10.79 41.85 54.01
N ASP A 165 10.45 41.23 52.87
CA ASP A 165 10.66 41.81 51.54
C ASP A 165 9.85 43.09 51.33
N LEU A 166 8.62 43.15 51.88
CA LEU A 166 7.79 44.37 51.85
C LEU A 166 8.42 45.52 52.65
N LEU A 167 8.94 45.22 53.84
CA LEU A 167 9.54 46.24 54.71
C LEU A 167 10.89 46.72 54.18
N ALA A 168 11.69 45.82 53.57
CA ALA A 168 12.97 46.16 52.96
C ALA A 168 12.82 47.05 51.71
N GLY A 169 11.75 46.88 50.93
CA GLY A 169 11.44 47.74 49.78
C GLY A 169 10.98 49.16 50.16
N SER A 170 10.48 49.37 51.37
CA SER A 170 9.92 50.65 51.85
C SER A 170 10.97 51.63 52.40
N GLN A 171 12.24 51.23 52.55
CA GLN A 171 13.32 52.06 53.14
C GLN A 171 14.22 52.73 52.09
N LYS A 172 13.73 52.96 50.87
CA LYS A 172 14.38 53.80 49.87
C LYS A 172 13.66 55.13 49.70
#